data_AF-A0A257JB79-F1
#
_entry.id   AF-A0A257JB79-F1
#
_cell.length_a   1.000
_cell.length_b   1.000
_cell.length_c   1.000
_cell.angle_alpha   90.00
_cell.angle_beta   90.00
_cell.angle_gamma   90.00
#
_symmetry.space_group_name_H-M   'P 1'
#
loop_
_entity.id
_entity.type
_entity.pdbx_description
1 polymer ?
#
loop_
_entity_poly.entity_id
_entity_poly.type
_entity_poly.pdbx_seq_one_letter_code
_entity_poly.pdbx_strand_id
1 'polypeptide(L)'
;MAQVVAFPNTEDLNNGLTLSNNAVFVNGVQTSPGTGSGGAPGLKPFEADQLDASFEWYFAKDSMVSMGLFYKDISTFIIQRQSAESYSGVNYLINRKINGEGASVQGIELLYQQPLSFLPAPFDGFGVNATYSYIKSETPIVDGSGRVLPLPGLSENNLNLVGYYEKGPVSFRLAYNWRDAFLLSLSAAN
;
A
#
# COMPACT_ATOMS: atom_id res chain seq x y z
N MET A 1 6.66 -21.61 -0.77
CA MET A 1 5.58 -20.79 -1.35
C MET A 1 4.33 -21.10 -0.57
N ALA A 2 3.68 -20.07 -0.04
CA ALA A 2 2.48 -20.20 0.78
C ALA A 2 1.36 -19.35 0.18
N GLN A 3 0.15 -19.89 0.17
CA GLN A 3 -1.03 -19.16 -0.28
C GLN A 3 -1.65 -18.37 0.88
N VAL A 4 -1.99 -17.12 0.63
CA VAL A 4 -2.64 -16.22 1.56
C VAL A 4 -4.02 -15.88 1.04
N VAL A 5 -5.03 -15.98 1.91
CA VAL A 5 -6.42 -15.64 1.61
C VAL A 5 -6.96 -14.69 2.66
N ALA A 6 -7.62 -13.61 2.23
CA ALA A 6 -8.33 -12.69 3.11
C ALA A 6 -9.72 -12.39 2.58
N PHE A 7 -10.76 -12.71 3.36
CA PHE A 7 -12.15 -12.50 2.96
C PHE A 7 -12.51 -11.00 2.89
N PRO A 8 -13.43 -10.61 2.00
CA PRO A 8 -13.93 -9.23 1.94
C PRO A 8 -14.61 -8.83 3.25
N ASN A 9 -14.60 -7.52 3.54
CA ASN A 9 -15.37 -6.99 4.66
C ASN A 9 -16.87 -7.22 4.41
N THR A 10 -17.62 -7.57 5.44
CA THR A 10 -19.07 -7.81 5.33
C THR A 10 -19.83 -6.56 4.86
N GLU A 11 -19.33 -5.38 5.19
CA GLU A 11 -19.86 -4.10 4.70
C GLU A 11 -19.74 -3.95 3.19
N ASP A 12 -18.71 -4.53 2.55
CA ASP A 12 -18.56 -4.46 1.10
C ASP A 12 -19.46 -5.46 0.37
N LEU A 13 -19.91 -6.53 1.05
CA LEU A 13 -20.71 -7.63 0.48
C LEU A 13 -22.22 -7.37 0.45
N ASN A 14 -22.68 -6.21 0.92
CA ASN A 14 -24.10 -5.89 0.91
C ASN A 14 -24.62 -5.68 -0.53
N ASN A 15 -25.93 -5.84 -0.75
CA ASN A 15 -26.56 -5.58 -2.06
C ASN A 15 -27.16 -4.16 -2.18
N GLY A 16 -26.90 -3.31 -1.19
CA GLY A 16 -27.45 -1.97 -1.08
C GLY A 16 -26.92 -1.05 -2.17
N LEU A 17 -27.78 -0.14 -2.60
CA LEU A 17 -27.49 0.90 -3.58
C LEU A 17 -28.00 2.23 -3.04
N THR A 18 -27.13 3.22 -3.00
CA THR A 18 -27.47 4.60 -2.65
C THR A 18 -27.24 5.50 -3.85
N LEU A 19 -28.29 6.17 -4.32
CA LEU A 19 -28.23 7.12 -5.43
C LEU A 19 -28.35 8.55 -4.88
N SER A 20 -27.45 9.42 -5.31
CA SER A 20 -27.53 10.85 -5.01
C SER A 20 -28.45 11.53 -6.03
N ASN A 21 -29.30 12.45 -5.57
CA ASN A 21 -30.17 13.23 -6.46
C ASN A 21 -29.43 14.44 -7.04
N ASN A 22 -28.40 14.20 -7.83
CA ASN A 22 -27.51 15.23 -8.40
C ASN A 22 -27.23 15.05 -9.90
N ALA A 23 -28.00 14.20 -10.58
CA ALA A 23 -27.98 14.15 -12.04
C ALA A 23 -28.52 15.48 -12.61
N VAL A 24 -27.89 15.98 -13.68
CA VAL A 24 -28.28 17.25 -14.31
C VAL A 24 -28.99 16.97 -15.63
N PHE A 25 -30.13 17.62 -15.83
CA PHE A 25 -30.93 17.53 -17.05
C PHE A 25 -31.14 18.92 -17.66
N VAL A 26 -31.03 19.00 -18.98
CA VAL A 26 -31.35 20.20 -19.77
C VAL A 26 -32.35 19.78 -20.85
N ASN A 27 -33.53 20.40 -20.87
CA ASN A 27 -34.62 20.07 -21.79
C ASN A 27 -35.01 18.57 -21.80
N GLY A 28 -34.97 17.92 -20.63
CA GLY A 28 -35.28 16.49 -20.49
C GLY A 28 -34.16 15.53 -20.93
N VAL A 29 -33.02 16.06 -21.41
CA VAL A 29 -31.83 15.26 -21.75
C VAL A 29 -30.82 15.35 -20.62
N GLN A 30 -30.28 14.21 -20.20
CA GLN A 30 -29.25 14.17 -19.17
C GLN A 30 -27.91 14.70 -19.69
N THR A 31 -27.36 15.72 -19.04
CA THR A 31 -26.08 16.35 -19.41
C THR A 31 -24.94 16.05 -18.43
N SER A 32 -25.26 15.62 -17.21
CA SER A 32 -24.30 15.08 -16.25
C SER A 32 -24.84 13.83 -15.57
N PRO A 33 -24.03 12.76 -15.43
CA PRO A 33 -24.41 11.62 -14.62
C PRO A 33 -24.63 12.03 -13.17
N GLY A 34 -25.59 11.38 -12.49
CA GLY A 34 -25.66 11.43 -11.03
C GLY A 34 -24.52 10.64 -10.40
N THR A 35 -24.36 10.70 -9.09
CA THR A 35 -23.40 9.88 -8.35
C THR A 35 -24.11 8.90 -7.43
N GLY A 36 -23.42 7.84 -7.03
CA GLY A 36 -23.94 6.91 -6.04
C GLY A 36 -22.86 5.98 -5.50
N SER A 37 -23.24 5.17 -4.53
CA SER A 37 -22.43 4.08 -4.00
C SER A 37 -23.23 2.79 -3.98
N GLY A 38 -22.54 1.66 -4.16
CA GLY A 38 -23.16 0.34 -4.08
C GLY A 38 -22.25 -0.66 -3.40
N GLY A 39 -22.86 -1.65 -2.75
CA GLY A 39 -22.15 -2.84 -2.31
C GLY A 39 -21.87 -3.81 -3.46
N ALA A 40 -21.10 -4.86 -3.18
CA ALA A 40 -20.60 -5.83 -4.14
C ALA A 40 -20.70 -7.26 -3.56
N PRO A 41 -21.89 -7.89 -3.60
CA PRO A 41 -22.11 -9.21 -3.01
C PRO A 41 -21.32 -10.34 -3.70
N GLY A 42 -20.81 -10.09 -4.91
CA GLY A 42 -20.01 -11.04 -5.68
C GLY A 42 -18.50 -10.92 -5.50
N LEU A 43 -18.01 -10.18 -4.50
CA LEU A 43 -16.57 -10.05 -4.27
C LEU A 43 -15.96 -11.40 -3.91
N LYS A 44 -14.88 -11.75 -4.61
CA LYS A 44 -13.98 -12.83 -4.23
C LYS A 44 -13.02 -12.35 -3.13
N PRO A 45 -12.53 -13.25 -2.27
CA PRO A 45 -11.44 -12.96 -1.34
C PRO A 45 -10.21 -12.39 -2.05
N PHE A 46 -9.36 -11.68 -1.32
CA PHE A 46 -7.98 -11.45 -1.73
C PHE A 46 -7.23 -12.77 -1.71
N GLU A 47 -6.46 -13.06 -2.76
CA GLU A 47 -5.64 -14.28 -2.88
C GLU A 47 -4.28 -13.94 -3.46
N ALA A 48 -3.22 -14.44 -2.82
CA ALA A 48 -1.85 -14.29 -3.28
C ALA A 48 -0.97 -15.48 -2.89
N ASP A 49 -0.04 -15.85 -3.75
CA ASP A 49 1.06 -16.74 -3.42
C ASP A 49 2.28 -15.92 -3.04
N GLN A 50 2.89 -16.23 -1.90
CA GLN A 50 4.05 -15.50 -1.40
C GLN A 50 5.25 -16.38 -1.08
N LEU A 51 6.42 -15.77 -1.22
CA LEU A 51 7.72 -16.29 -0.84
C LEU A 51 8.49 -15.21 -0.10
N ASP A 52 9.02 -15.56 1.06
CA ASP A 52 9.81 -14.69 1.90
C ASP A 52 11.08 -15.44 2.32
N ALA A 53 12.22 -14.74 2.30
CA ALA A 53 13.50 -15.25 2.79
C ALA A 53 14.19 -14.16 3.60
N SER A 54 14.72 -14.50 4.76
CA SER A 54 15.40 -13.53 5.63
C SER A 54 16.73 -14.06 6.15
N PHE A 55 17.63 -13.13 6.42
CA PHE A 55 18.94 -13.36 7.00
C PHE A 55 19.21 -12.33 8.09
N GLU A 56 19.74 -12.79 9.23
CA GLU A 56 20.07 -11.95 10.37
C GLU A 56 21.49 -12.25 10.84
N TRP A 57 22.27 -11.19 11.10
CA TRP A 57 23.63 -11.31 11.59
C TRP A 57 23.89 -10.39 12.77
N TYR A 58 24.24 -11.01 13.90
CA TYR A 58 24.64 -10.35 15.14
C TYR A 58 26.17 -10.31 15.22
N PHE A 59 26.75 -9.19 14.79
CA PHE A 59 28.21 -9.06 14.64
C PHE A 59 28.92 -8.54 15.90
N ALA A 60 28.17 -7.95 16.83
CA ALA A 60 28.67 -7.50 18.12
C ALA A 60 27.54 -7.46 19.16
N LYS A 61 27.89 -7.21 20.42
CA LYS A 61 26.90 -7.03 21.49
C LYS A 61 25.93 -5.92 21.09
N ASP A 62 24.64 -6.20 21.18
CA ASP A 62 23.53 -5.28 20.88
C ASP A 62 23.56 -4.70 19.44
N SER A 63 24.32 -5.30 18.52
CA SER A 63 24.50 -4.84 17.14
C SER A 63 24.06 -5.91 16.14
N MET A 64 23.26 -5.52 15.14
CA MET A 64 22.74 -6.45 14.14
C MET A 64 22.53 -5.81 12.77
N VAL A 65 22.57 -6.66 11.75
CA VAL A 65 22.02 -6.37 10.43
C VAL A 65 21.02 -7.47 10.06
N SER A 66 19.89 -7.09 9.48
CA SER A 66 18.89 -8.01 8.95
C SER A 66 18.56 -7.63 7.51
N MET A 67 18.35 -8.64 6.67
CA MET A 67 17.94 -8.50 5.29
C MET A 67 16.79 -9.46 5.01
N GLY A 68 15.69 -8.95 4.48
CA GLY A 68 14.56 -9.71 3.96
C GLY A 68 14.44 -9.54 2.45
N LEU A 69 14.07 -10.61 1.76
CA LEU A 69 13.64 -10.62 0.37
C LEU A 69 12.22 -11.17 0.33
N PHE A 70 11.35 -10.53 -0.44
CA PHE A 70 9.97 -10.99 -0.59
C PHE A 70 9.52 -10.93 -2.05
N TYR A 71 8.62 -11.85 -2.40
CA TYR A 71 7.91 -11.88 -3.67
C TYR A 71 6.48 -12.34 -3.42
N LYS A 72 5.52 -11.61 -3.97
CA LYS A 72 4.09 -11.88 -3.89
C LYS A 72 3.48 -11.82 -5.27
N ASP A 73 2.80 -12.89 -5.66
CA ASP A 73 1.98 -12.96 -6.87
C ASP A 73 0.50 -12.95 -6.46
N ILE A 74 -0.19 -11.87 -6.77
CA ILE A 74 -1.54 -11.56 -6.31
C ILE A 74 -2.51 -11.91 -7.44
N SER A 75 -3.24 -13.01 -7.24
CA SER A 75 -4.25 -13.46 -8.19
C SER A 75 -5.49 -12.58 -8.17
N THR A 76 -5.94 -12.16 -6.99
CA THR A 76 -7.08 -11.25 -6.86
C THR A 76 -6.96 -10.31 -5.67
N PHE A 77 -7.41 -9.07 -5.85
CA PHE A 77 -7.39 -8.02 -4.84
C PHE A 77 -8.62 -7.12 -4.97
N ILE A 78 -9.01 -6.43 -3.89
CA ILE A 78 -10.22 -5.61 -3.88
C ILE A 78 -9.84 -4.14 -4.08
N ILE A 79 -10.40 -3.51 -5.11
CA ILE A 79 -10.25 -2.07 -5.37
C ILE A 79 -11.60 -1.39 -5.44
N GLN A 80 -11.59 -0.08 -5.25
CA GLN A 80 -12.74 0.76 -5.45
C GLN A 80 -12.77 1.28 -6.88
N ARG A 81 -13.88 1.08 -7.59
CA ARG A 81 -14.06 1.55 -8.96
C ARG A 81 -15.37 2.31 -9.10
N GLN A 82 -15.30 3.42 -9.82
CA GLN A 82 -16.47 4.13 -10.28
C GLN A 82 -16.86 3.62 -11.68
N SER A 83 -18.11 3.16 -11.83
CA SER A 83 -18.63 2.62 -13.10
C SER A 83 -19.92 3.32 -13.49
N ALA A 84 -20.13 3.51 -14.80
CA ALA A 84 -21.37 4.05 -15.32
C ALA A 84 -22.47 2.99 -15.29
N GLU A 85 -23.58 3.27 -14.62
CA GLU A 85 -24.73 2.39 -14.51
C GLU A 85 -26.02 3.19 -14.74
N SER A 86 -27.03 2.56 -15.34
CA SER A 86 -28.30 3.22 -15.63
C SER A 86 -29.41 2.64 -14.75
N TYR A 87 -30.12 3.52 -14.04
CA TYR A 87 -31.26 3.16 -13.21
C TYR A 87 -32.46 3.99 -13.63
N SER A 88 -33.55 3.32 -14.01
CA SER A 88 -34.80 3.97 -14.44
C SER A 88 -34.59 5.02 -15.55
N GLY A 89 -33.63 4.79 -16.46
CA GLY A 89 -33.31 5.69 -17.57
C GLY A 89 -32.40 6.87 -17.22
N VAL A 90 -31.89 6.93 -15.98
CA VAL A 90 -30.92 7.94 -15.53
C VAL A 90 -29.55 7.29 -15.34
N ASN A 91 -28.51 7.88 -15.93
CA ASN A 91 -27.14 7.43 -15.80
C ASN A 91 -26.50 7.95 -14.51
N TYR A 92 -25.81 7.06 -13.82
CA TYR A 92 -25.08 7.33 -12.59
C TYR A 92 -23.65 6.83 -12.70
N LEU A 93 -22.74 7.51 -12.03
CA LEU A 93 -21.41 7.00 -11.74
C LEU A 93 -21.41 6.39 -10.34
N ILE A 94 -21.49 5.06 -10.27
CA ILE A 94 -21.59 4.31 -9.03
C ILE A 94 -20.21 3.88 -8.57
N ASN A 95 -19.88 4.25 -7.34
CA ASN A 95 -18.66 3.84 -6.68
C ASN A 95 -18.91 2.52 -5.91
N ARG A 96 -18.24 1.44 -6.30
CA ARG A 96 -18.34 0.13 -5.64
C ARG A 96 -17.00 -0.60 -5.62
N LYS A 97 -16.86 -1.55 -4.71
CA LYS A 97 -15.72 -2.45 -4.72
C LYS A 97 -15.83 -3.47 -5.86
N ILE A 98 -14.70 -3.82 -6.45
CA ILE A 98 -14.57 -4.89 -7.45
C ILE A 98 -13.29 -5.69 -7.19
N ASN A 99 -13.23 -6.92 -7.73
CA ASN A 99 -11.99 -7.67 -7.81
C ASN A 99 -11.13 -7.15 -8.98
N GLY A 100 -9.92 -6.69 -8.67
CA GLY A 100 -8.81 -6.64 -9.60
C GLY A 100 -8.14 -8.01 -9.71
N GLU A 101 -7.42 -8.22 -10.80
CA GLU A 101 -6.72 -9.47 -11.12
C GLU A 101 -5.27 -9.16 -11.52
N GLY A 102 -4.34 -10.06 -11.16
CA GLY A 102 -2.97 -10.11 -11.68
C GLY A 102 -2.04 -8.96 -11.27
N ALA A 103 -1.62 -8.89 -10.01
CA ALA A 103 -0.61 -7.93 -9.55
C ALA A 103 0.60 -8.66 -8.92
N SER A 104 1.79 -8.06 -8.98
CA SER A 104 2.94 -8.61 -8.26
C SER A 104 3.59 -7.54 -7.39
N VAL A 105 4.18 -7.97 -6.27
CA VAL A 105 4.91 -7.13 -5.32
C VAL A 105 6.18 -7.84 -4.92
N GLN A 106 7.32 -7.20 -5.11
CA GLN A 106 8.61 -7.78 -4.75
C GLN A 106 9.55 -6.71 -4.22
N GLY A 107 10.52 -7.13 -3.43
CA GLY A 107 11.41 -6.16 -2.85
C GLY A 107 12.37 -6.73 -1.83
N ILE A 108 13.09 -5.80 -1.22
CA ILE A 108 14.05 -6.07 -0.17
C ILE A 108 13.75 -5.17 1.04
N GLU A 109 14.03 -5.68 2.21
CA GLU A 109 13.98 -4.94 3.47
C GLU A 109 15.33 -5.08 4.18
N LEU A 110 15.87 -3.97 4.65
CA LEU A 110 17.12 -3.92 5.39
C LEU A 110 16.86 -3.29 6.74
N LEU A 111 17.48 -3.85 7.78
CA LEU A 111 17.57 -3.26 9.10
C LEU A 111 19.03 -3.26 9.53
N TYR A 112 19.46 -2.15 10.12
CA TYR A 112 20.77 -2.01 10.72
C TYR A 112 20.64 -1.35 12.09
N GLN A 113 21.27 -1.95 13.10
CA GLN A 113 21.34 -1.38 14.45
C GLN A 113 22.75 -1.56 14.99
N GLN A 114 23.30 -0.47 15.54
CA GLN A 114 24.60 -0.53 16.19
C GLN A 114 24.72 0.54 17.29
N PRO A 115 24.88 0.14 18.55
CA PRO A 115 25.46 0.96 19.59
C PRO A 115 26.93 1.23 19.27
N LEU A 116 27.35 2.48 19.32
CA LEU A 116 28.72 2.92 19.05
C LEU A 116 29.59 2.88 20.32
N SER A 117 29.41 1.85 21.14
CA SER A 117 30.09 1.68 22.44
C SER A 117 31.60 1.45 22.33
N PHE A 118 32.11 1.21 21.12
CA PHE A 118 33.54 1.12 20.81
C PHE A 118 34.24 2.49 20.72
N LEU A 119 33.48 3.59 20.66
CA LEU A 119 34.05 4.93 20.65
C LEU A 119 34.59 5.32 22.04
N PRO A 120 35.60 6.19 22.12
CA PRO A 120 36.08 6.67 23.41
C PRO A 120 35.04 7.58 24.08
N ALA A 121 35.10 7.66 25.41
CA ALA A 121 34.26 8.58 26.16
C ALA A 121 34.46 10.04 25.70
N PRO A 122 33.40 10.85 25.62
CA PRO A 122 32.02 10.55 26.02
C PRO A 122 31.16 9.85 24.94
N PHE A 123 31.71 9.51 23.77
CA PHE A 123 30.94 9.08 22.60
C PHE A 123 30.48 7.61 22.63
N ASP A 124 30.91 6.82 23.61
CA ASP A 124 30.48 5.44 23.89
C ASP A 124 28.98 5.29 24.23
N GLY A 125 28.26 6.41 24.44
CA GLY A 125 26.81 6.41 24.60
C GLY A 125 26.01 6.52 23.30
N PHE A 126 26.65 6.79 22.15
CA PHE A 126 25.95 6.94 20.87
C PHE A 126 25.45 5.61 20.31
N GLY A 127 24.42 5.67 19.46
CA GLY A 127 24.02 4.56 18.61
C GLY A 127 23.16 4.98 17.44
N VAL A 128 22.98 4.04 16.51
CA VAL A 128 22.20 4.24 15.29
C VAL A 128 21.25 3.07 15.05
N ASN A 129 20.07 3.38 14.55
CA ASN A 129 19.13 2.43 13.96
C ASN A 129 18.73 2.94 12.59
N ALA A 130 18.68 2.05 11.60
CA ALA A 130 18.21 2.37 10.27
C ALA A 130 17.35 1.23 9.73
N THR A 131 16.28 1.56 9.04
CA THR A 131 15.52 0.62 8.22
C THR A 131 15.36 1.19 6.82
N TYR A 132 15.45 0.32 5.82
CA TYR A 132 15.25 0.69 4.43
C TYR A 132 14.44 -0.40 3.73
N SER A 133 13.51 0.01 2.86
CA SER A 133 12.77 -0.90 1.99
C SER A 133 12.81 -0.39 0.56
N TYR A 134 13.00 -1.33 -0.36
CA TYR A 134 12.80 -1.12 -1.79
C TYR A 134 11.67 -2.05 -2.26
N ILE A 135 10.61 -1.49 -2.81
CA ILE A 135 9.37 -2.19 -3.15
C ILE A 135 8.99 -1.88 -4.59
N LYS A 136 9.02 -2.88 -5.45
CA LYS A 136 8.50 -2.79 -6.81
C LYS A 136 7.14 -3.47 -6.87
N SER A 137 6.15 -2.79 -7.45
CA SER A 137 4.83 -3.38 -7.71
C SER A 137 4.38 -3.16 -9.14
N GLU A 138 3.73 -4.17 -9.71
CA GLU A 138 3.24 -4.17 -11.09
C GLU A 138 1.78 -4.63 -11.11
N THR A 139 0.97 -4.05 -11.99
CA THR A 139 -0.44 -4.42 -12.21
C THR A 139 -0.69 -4.53 -13.73
N PRO A 140 -1.82 -5.11 -14.19
CA PRO A 140 -2.17 -5.10 -15.60
C PRO A 140 -2.86 -3.78 -16.00
N ILE A 141 -3.02 -2.85 -15.05
CA ILE A 141 -3.75 -1.61 -15.26
C ILE A 141 -2.80 -0.59 -15.85
N VAL A 142 -3.20 0.02 -16.96
CA VAL A 142 -2.47 1.10 -17.62
C VAL A 142 -3.22 2.42 -17.51
N ASP A 143 -2.49 3.53 -17.43
CA ASP A 143 -3.09 4.87 -17.55
C ASP A 143 -3.41 5.22 -19.02
N GLY A 144 -4.02 6.39 -19.25
CA GLY A 144 -4.37 6.87 -20.59
C GLY A 144 -3.17 7.08 -21.54
N SER A 145 -1.93 7.01 -21.03
CA SER A 145 -0.70 7.03 -21.83
C SER A 145 -0.12 5.63 -22.11
N GLY A 146 -0.78 4.58 -21.64
CA GLY A 146 -0.32 3.19 -21.77
C GLY A 146 0.74 2.77 -20.76
N ARG A 147 1.03 3.59 -19.74
CA ARG A 147 1.99 3.24 -18.69
C ARG A 147 1.33 2.36 -17.65
N VAL A 148 1.98 1.26 -17.30
CA VAL A 148 1.57 0.35 -16.20
C VAL A 148 1.57 1.11 -14.86
N LEU A 149 0.46 1.02 -14.14
CA LEU A 149 0.30 1.62 -12.82
C LEU A 149 0.74 0.64 -11.72
N PRO A 150 1.52 1.10 -10.72
CA PRO A 150 1.84 0.29 -9.56
C PRO A 150 0.60 0.09 -8.68
N LEU A 151 0.69 -0.80 -7.69
CA LEU A 151 -0.35 -0.89 -6.68
C LEU A 151 -0.40 0.41 -5.84
N PRO A 152 -1.62 0.90 -5.52
CA PRO A 152 -1.75 2.11 -4.74
C PRO A 152 -1.25 1.90 -3.31
N GLY A 153 -0.70 2.96 -2.71
CA GLY A 153 -0.23 2.99 -1.33
C GLY A 153 1.25 2.62 -1.14
N LEU A 154 1.90 2.01 -2.13
CA LEU A 154 3.28 1.53 -2.03
C LEU A 154 4.26 2.56 -2.57
N SER A 155 5.14 3.09 -1.71
CA SER A 155 6.33 3.83 -2.17
C SER A 155 7.43 2.86 -2.54
N GLU A 156 8.15 3.18 -3.60
CA GLU A 156 9.26 2.37 -4.07
C GLU A 156 10.42 2.37 -3.07
N ASN A 157 10.83 3.53 -2.58
CA ASN A 157 11.84 3.62 -1.52
C ASN A 157 11.23 4.17 -0.22
N ASN A 158 11.59 3.56 0.92
CA ASN A 158 11.29 4.11 2.25
C ASN A 158 12.51 3.93 3.17
N LEU A 159 12.91 4.99 3.88
CA LEU A 159 14.04 5.05 4.80
C LEU A 159 13.59 5.63 6.15
N ASN A 160 13.98 4.97 7.25
CA ASN A 160 13.93 5.52 8.59
C ASN A 160 15.33 5.46 9.20
N LEU A 161 15.82 6.57 9.75
CA LEU A 161 17.11 6.68 10.40
C LEU A 161 16.94 7.34 11.77
N VAL A 162 17.47 6.69 12.80
CA VAL A 162 17.45 7.19 14.18
C VAL A 162 18.88 7.19 14.71
N GLY A 163 19.39 8.38 15.05
CA GLY A 163 20.58 8.54 15.87
C GLY A 163 20.19 8.79 17.33
N TYR A 164 20.91 8.22 18.27
CA TYR A 164 20.65 8.44 19.69
C TYR A 164 21.94 8.51 20.49
N TYR A 165 21.82 9.02 21.72
CA TYR A 165 22.84 8.96 22.75
C TYR A 165 22.18 8.65 24.08
N GLU A 166 22.76 7.73 24.83
CA GLU A 166 22.28 7.36 26.15
C GLU A 166 23.49 7.06 27.05
N LYS A 167 23.69 7.89 28.09
CA LYS A 167 24.75 7.68 29.07
C LYS A 167 24.37 8.24 30.43
N GLY A 168 24.26 7.35 31.42
CA GLY A 168 23.86 7.73 32.78
C GLY A 168 22.50 8.44 32.77
N PRO A 169 22.37 9.65 33.36
CA PRO A 169 21.11 10.39 33.39
C PRO A 169 20.78 11.15 32.08
N VAL A 170 21.68 11.14 31.07
CA VAL A 170 21.50 11.92 29.83
C VAL A 170 21.06 11.00 28.69
N SER A 171 19.97 11.37 28.02
CA SER A 171 19.49 10.69 26.81
C SER A 171 19.00 11.71 25.77
N PHE A 172 19.31 11.49 24.49
CA PHE A 172 18.72 12.23 23.37
C PHE A 172 18.53 11.33 22.15
N ARG A 173 17.56 11.68 21.30
CA ARG A 173 17.24 10.96 20.07
C ARG A 173 16.86 11.92 18.95
N LEU A 174 17.39 11.67 17.76
CA LEU A 174 17.05 12.36 16.52
C LEU A 174 16.56 11.32 15.51
N ALA A 175 15.40 11.57 14.91
CA ALA A 175 14.79 10.67 13.93
C ALA A 175 14.55 11.39 12.60
N TYR A 176 14.81 10.70 11.50
CA TYR A 176 14.59 11.15 10.14
C TYR A 176 13.86 10.06 9.35
N ASN A 177 12.77 10.44 8.68
CA ASN A 177 11.95 9.54 7.87
C ASN A 177 11.82 10.12 6.47
N TRP A 178 11.98 9.28 5.46
CA TRP A 178 11.86 9.64 4.06
C TRP A 178 11.19 8.52 3.26
N ARG A 179 10.35 8.88 2.29
CA ARG A 179 9.74 7.95 1.34
C ARG A 179 9.51 8.63 0.00
N ASP A 180 9.52 7.84 -1.06
CA ASP A 180 9.08 8.29 -2.36
C ASP A 180 7.58 8.63 -2.38
N ALA A 181 7.19 9.38 -3.41
CA ALA A 181 5.78 9.49 -3.77
C ALA A 181 5.22 8.12 -4.16
N PHE A 182 3.91 7.96 -4.01
CA PHE A 182 3.21 6.71 -4.28
C PHE A 182 1.88 7.00 -4.97
N LEU A 183 1.33 5.98 -5.64
CA LEU A 183 0.02 6.10 -6.27
C LEU A 183 -1.08 6.09 -5.20
N LEU A 184 -1.92 7.12 -5.16
CA LEU A 184 -3.02 7.21 -4.19
C LEU A 184 -4.18 6.28 -4.53
N SER A 185 -4.58 6.23 -5.80
CA SER A 185 -5.66 5.39 -6.27
C SER A 185 -5.51 5.08 -7.75
N LEU A 186 -6.10 3.93 -8.13
CA LEU A 186 -6.29 3.57 -9.52
C LEU A 186 -7.57 4.27 -10.00
N SER A 187 -7.40 5.51 -10.46
CA SER A 187 -8.45 6.23 -11.18
C SER A 187 -8.36 5.81 -12.64
N ALA A 188 -9.27 4.97 -13.12
CA ALA A 188 -9.42 4.79 -14.56
C ALA A 188 -9.84 6.15 -15.14
N ALA A 189 -8.97 6.78 -15.91
CA ALA A 189 -9.39 7.86 -16.79
C ALA A 189 -10.36 7.22 -17.81
N ASN A 190 -11.62 7.65 -17.77
CA ASN A 190 -12.59 7.34 -18.82
C ASN A 190 -12.18 8.04 -20.11
#